data_AF-A0AAE0LCA0-F1
#
_entry.id   AF-A0AAE0LCA0-F1
#
_cell.length_a   1.000
_cell.length_b   1.000
_cell.length_c   1.000
_cell.angle_alpha   90.00
_cell.angle_beta   90.00
_cell.angle_gamma   90.00
#
_symmetry.space_group_name_H-M   'P 1'
#
loop_
_entity.id
_entity.type
_entity.pdbx_description
1 polymer ?
#
loop_
_entity_poly.entity_id
_entity_poly.type
_entity_poly.pdbx_seq_one_letter_code
_entity_poly.pdbx_strand_id
1 'polypeptide(L)' 'TICDQEMLAESASKVGIPEAKAFLADAEAGRAEVLQDQIRYGNGVSGVPFFIIAGENTKETLSGAQPVDAFVEVFKKMAE' A
#
# COMPACT_ATOMS: atom_id res chain seq x y z
N THR A 1 0.98 20.40 4.69
CA THR A 1 0.31 19.48 3.74
C THR A 1 0.88 18.10 3.97
N ILE A 2 0.33 17.02 3.40
CA ILE A 2 0.91 15.67 3.58
C ILE A 2 2.35 15.52 3.03
N CYS A 3 2.89 16.54 2.35
CA CYS A 3 4.28 16.59 1.88
C CYS A 3 5.25 17.23 2.89
N ASP A 4 4.77 17.64 4.06
CA ASP A 4 5.56 18.30 5.10
C ASP A 4 6.16 17.25 6.06
N GLN A 5 7.48 17.29 6.27
CA GLN A 5 8.18 16.31 7.10
C GLN A 5 7.75 16.36 8.58
N GLU A 6 7.43 17.54 9.12
CA GLU A 6 6.95 17.67 10.49
C GLU A 6 5.56 17.05 10.63
N MET A 7 4.66 17.32 9.67
CA MET A 7 3.34 16.70 9.64
C MET A 7 3.42 15.16 9.56
N LEU A 8 4.34 14.62 8.76
CA LEU A 8 4.56 13.17 8.65
C LEU A 8 5.12 12.58 9.96
N ALA A 9 6.11 13.22 10.58
CA ALA A 9 6.68 12.78 11.85
C ALA A 9 5.68 12.82 13.00
N GLU A 10 4.84 13.86 13.08
CA GLU A 10 3.76 13.95 14.07
C GLU A 10 2.72 12.85 13.85
N SER A 11 2.37 12.56 12.60
CA SER A 11 1.41 11.51 12.26
C SER A 11 1.94 10.12 12.63
N ALA A 12 3.22 9.85 12.34
CA ALA A 12 3.90 8.63 12.73
C ALA A 12 3.97 8.46 14.27
N SER A 13 4.27 9.54 15.00
CA SER A 13 4.27 9.54 16.47
C SER A 13 2.89 9.20 17.05
N LYS A 14 1.81 9.74 16.47
CA LYS A 14 0.41 9.43 16.89
C LYS A 14 0.04 7.96 16.76
N VAL A 15 0.68 7.22 15.84
CA VAL A 15 0.46 5.77 15.65
C VAL A 15 1.56 4.92 16.29
N GLY A 16 2.42 5.52 17.13
CA GLY A 16 3.43 4.80 17.92
C GLY A 16 4.77 4.55 17.21
N ILE A 17 5.10 5.33 16.18
CA ILE A 17 6.35 5.23 15.40
C ILE A 17 7.17 6.54 15.52
N PRO A 18 7.65 6.91 16.72
CA PRO A 18 8.40 8.16 16.92
C PRO A 18 9.74 8.21 16.17
N GLU A 19 10.35 7.05 15.89
CA GLU A 19 11.61 6.91 15.14
C GLU A 19 11.52 7.37 13.68
N ALA A 20 10.31 7.51 13.13
CA ALA A 20 10.09 8.01 11.78
C ALA A 20 10.69 9.41 11.57
N LYS A 21 10.79 10.24 12.63
CA LYS A 21 11.45 11.54 12.55
C LYS A 21 12.92 11.43 12.14
N ALA A 22 13.64 10.43 12.64
CA ALA A 22 15.04 10.21 12.28
C ALA A 22 15.17 9.66 10.86
N PHE A 23 14.25 8.77 10.45
CA PHE A 23 14.19 8.26 9.08
C PHE A 23 13.96 9.40 8.06
N LEU A 24 13.00 10.28 8.34
CA LEU A 24 12.64 11.41 7.47
C LEU A 24 13.72 12.51 7.39
N ALA A 25 14.71 12.51 8.29
CA ALA A 25 15.80 13.48 8.26
C ALA A 25 16.74 13.27 7.06
N ASP A 26 16.77 12.06 6.50
CA ASP A 26 17.42 11.76 5.22
C ASP A 26 16.38 11.81 4.10
N ALA A 27 16.58 12.72 3.13
CA ALA A 27 15.68 12.90 2.00
C ALA A 27 15.65 11.70 1.04
N GLU A 28 16.67 10.84 1.06
CA GLU A 28 16.75 9.64 0.22
C GLU A 28 16.24 8.37 0.91
N ALA A 29 15.96 8.43 2.22
CA ALA A 29 15.49 7.30 3.00
C ALA A 29 14.20 6.71 2.40
N GLY A 30 14.23 5.41 2.07
CA GLY A 30 13.11 4.67 1.47
C GLY A 30 12.81 4.99 0.00
N ARG A 31 13.51 5.94 -0.64
CA ARG A 31 13.23 6.33 -2.04
C ARG A 31 13.43 5.17 -3.01
N ALA A 32 14.52 4.41 -2.84
CA ALA A 32 14.80 3.24 -3.68
C ALA A 32 13.74 2.15 -3.53
N GLU A 33 13.28 1.89 -2.30
CA GLU A 33 12.24 0.91 -1.99
C GLU A 33 10.91 1.29 -2.65
N VAL A 34 10.49 2.54 -2.49
CA VAL A 34 9.27 3.07 -3.12
C VAL A 34 9.32 2.94 -4.65
N LEU A 35 10.46 3.27 -5.27
CA LEU A 35 10.62 3.12 -6.72
C LEU A 35 10.58 1.66 -7.17
N GLN A 36 11.21 0.75 -6.41
CA GLN A 36 11.18 -0.68 -6.70
C GLN A 36 9.76 -1.24 -6.58
N ASP A 37 8.99 -0.84 -5.57
CA ASP A 37 7.60 -1.27 -5.41
C ASP A 37 6.70 -0.74 -6.52
N GLN A 38 6.90 0.51 -6.96
CA GLN A 38 6.17 1.05 -8.12
C GLN A 38 6.44 0.26 -9.39
N ILE A 39 7.71 -0.12 -9.65
CA ILE A 39 8.07 -0.94 -10.81
C ILE A 39 7.47 -2.35 -10.69
N ARG A 40 7.54 -2.94 -9.49
CA ARG A 40 7.11 -4.32 -9.24
C ARG A 40 5.59 -4.49 -9.32
N TYR A 41 4.83 -3.54 -8.77
CA TYR A 41 3.38 -3.67 -8.59
C TYR A 41 2.56 -2.74 -9.48
N GLY A 42 3.15 -1.69 -10.06
CA GLY A 42 2.44 -0.71 -10.89
C GLY A 42 2.14 -1.18 -12.31
N ASN A 43 2.85 -2.20 -12.81
CA ASN A 43 2.64 -2.72 -14.15
C ASN A 43 1.23 -3.31 -14.31
N GLY A 44 0.44 -2.74 -15.24
CA GLY A 44 -0.94 -3.15 -15.49
C GLY A 44 -1.99 -2.50 -14.57
N VAL A 45 -1.57 -1.64 -13.64
CA VAL A 45 -2.47 -0.84 -12.80
C VAL A 45 -2.78 0.47 -13.53
N SER A 46 -4.04 0.68 -13.92
CA SER A 46 -4.51 1.90 -14.60
C SER A 46 -5.18 2.91 -13.66
N GLY A 47 -5.41 2.54 -12.40
CA GLY A 47 -6.07 3.38 -11.41
C GLY A 47 -5.95 2.78 -10.01
N VAL A 48 -6.19 3.61 -9.00
CA VAL A 48 -6.13 3.22 -7.57
C VAL A 48 -7.48 3.48 -6.89
N PRO A 49 -7.86 2.68 -5.88
CA PRO A 49 -7.11 1.52 -5.35
C PRO A 49 -7.16 0.31 -6.30
N PHE A 50 -6.12 -0.53 -6.27
CA PHE A 50 -6.06 -1.79 -7.00
C PHE A 50 -5.56 -2.87 -6.04
N PHE A 51 -6.31 -3.95 -5.91
CA PHE A 51 -6.03 -5.02 -4.97
C PHE A 51 -5.63 -6.29 -5.72
N ILE A 52 -4.57 -6.93 -5.22
CA ILE A 52 -4.14 -8.27 -5.62
C ILE A 52 -4.38 -9.18 -4.43
N ILE A 53 -5.22 -10.19 -4.60
CA ILE A 53 -5.52 -11.18 -3.57
C ILE A 53 -4.84 -12.49 -3.99
N ALA A 54 -3.84 -12.91 -3.21
CA ALA A 54 -3.06 -14.10 -3.48
C ALA A 54 -3.49 -15.26 -2.57
N GLY A 55 -3.70 -16.43 -3.16
CA GLY A 55 -3.95 -17.70 -2.50
C GLY A 55 -2.79 -18.67 -2.76
N GLU A 56 -2.94 -19.93 -2.34
CA GLU A 56 -1.88 -20.94 -2.49
C GLU A 56 -1.53 -21.21 -3.96
N ASN A 57 -2.54 -21.26 -4.84
CA ASN A 57 -2.39 -21.54 -6.28
C ASN A 57 -3.15 -20.57 -7.19
N THR A 58 -3.81 -19.56 -6.63
CA THR A 58 -4.67 -18.62 -7.37
C THR A 58 -4.33 -17.17 -7.05
N LYS A 59 -4.59 -16.29 -8.01
CA LYS A 59 -4.44 -14.84 -7.85
C LYS A 59 -5.65 -14.17 -8.49
N GLU A 60 -6.36 -13.38 -7.70
CA GLU A 60 -7.50 -12.58 -8.12
C GLU A 60 -7.17 -11.09 -8.01
N THR A 61 -7.85 -10.26 -8.80
CA THR A 61 -7.64 -8.80 -8.78
C THR A 61 -8.96 -8.04 -8.68
N LEU A 62 -8.95 -6.94 -7.93
CA LEU A 62 -10.07 -6.00 -7.83
C LEU A 62 -9.56 -4.59 -8.14
N SER A 63 -10.14 -3.95 -9.14
CA SER A 63 -9.76 -2.59 -9.57
C SER A 63 -10.80 -1.57 -9.14
N GLY A 64 -10.34 -0.46 -8.58
CA GLY A 64 -11.17 0.61 -8.05
C GLY A 64 -11.73 0.32 -6.66
N ALA A 65 -12.44 1.31 -6.11
CA ALA A 65 -13.12 1.20 -4.82
C ALA A 65 -14.37 0.31 -4.95
N GLN A 66 -14.15 -1.00 -5.02
CA GLN A 66 -15.21 -2.01 -5.11
C GLN A 66 -16.00 -2.10 -3.80
N PRO A 67 -17.29 -2.49 -3.85
CA PRO A 67 -18.07 -2.75 -2.65
C PRO A 67 -17.50 -3.94 -1.86
N VAL A 68 -17.78 -3.96 -0.55
CA VAL A 68 -17.31 -5.02 0.36
C VAL A 68 -17.68 -6.42 -0.13
N ASP A 69 -18.88 -6.58 -0.70
CA ASP A 69 -19.37 -7.86 -1.19
C ASP A 69 -18.46 -8.48 -2.26
N ALA A 70 -17.83 -7.66 -3.12
CA ALA A 70 -16.89 -8.15 -4.13
C ALA A 70 -15.64 -8.80 -3.50
N PHE A 71 -15.16 -8.27 -2.38
CA PHE A 71 -14.05 -8.87 -1.65
C PHE A 71 -14.46 -10.20 -1.01
N VAL A 72 -15.65 -10.25 -0.40
CA VAL A 72 -16.18 -11.47 0.23
C VAL A 72 -16.34 -12.60 -0.79
N GLU A 73 -16.83 -12.30 -2.00
CA GLU A 73 -16.96 -13.27 -3.09
C GLU A 73 -15.60 -13.83 -3.53
N VAL A 74 -14.59 -12.96 -3.70
CA VAL A 74 -13.23 -13.40 -4.03
C VAL A 74 -12.66 -14.30 -2.94
N PHE A 75 -12.80 -13.93 -1.67
CA PHE A 75 -12.30 -14.76 -0.58
C PHE A 75 -13.00 -16.13 -0.49
N LYS A 76 -14.31 -16.20 -0.73
CA LYS A 76 -15.04 -17.47 -0.79
C LYS A 76 -14.53 -18.36 -1.91
N LYS A 77 -14.39 -17.82 -3.12
CA LYS A 77 -13.84 -18.53 -4.28
C LYS A 77 -12.44 -19.09 -4.03
N MET A 78 -11.64 -18.40 -3.21
CA MET A 78 -10.26 -18.80 -2.90
C MET A 78 -10.14 -19.76 -1.72
N ALA A 79 -11.21 -19.99 -0.97
CA ALA A 79 -11.25 -20.93 0.15
C ALA A 79 -11.76 -22.33 -0.26
N GLU A 80 -12.24 -22.49 -1.49
CA GLU A 80 -12.59 -23.76 -2.14
C GLU A 80 -11.37 -24.43 -2.78
#